data_AF-A0A438HWW8-F1
#
_entry.id   AF-A0A438HWW8-F1
#
_cell.length_a   1.000
_cell.length_b   1.000
_cell.length_c   1.000
_cell.angle_alpha   90.00
_cell.angle_beta   90.00
_cell.angle_gamma   90.00
#
_symmetry.space_group_name_H-M   'P 1'
#
loop_
_entity.id
_entity.type
_entity.pdbx_description
1 polymer ?
#
loop_
_entity_poly.entity_id
_entity_poly.type
_entity_poly.pdbx_seq_one_letter_code
_entity_poly.pdbx_strand_id
1 'polypeptide(L)'
;MFTVSLVPASELLSQTILTVFDTVHAAKAVIIQDANFQQFAIYLEMVTVVLKELANLKIEDSERLKIAVANLNREIKVAKQLTVECGKRNKIYLLVNCQRISKDLECIKRD
;
A
#
# COMPACT_ATOMS: atom_id res chain seq x y z
N MET A 1 -8.59 12.76 -21.16
CA MET A 1 -8.19 11.55 -20.41
C MET A 1 -7.47 10.63 -21.40
N PHE A 2 -6.17 10.85 -21.65
CA PHE A 2 -5.44 10.24 -22.80
C PHE A 2 -3.96 9.93 -22.51
N THR A 3 -3.53 9.78 -21.25
CA THR A 3 -2.10 9.62 -20.93
C THR A 3 -1.67 8.18 -20.65
N VAL A 4 -2.59 7.27 -20.30
CA VAL A 4 -2.25 5.86 -20.03
C VAL A 4 -1.88 5.12 -21.31
N SER A 5 -2.48 5.48 -22.46
CA SER A 5 -2.31 4.73 -23.70
C SER A 5 -0.91 4.84 -24.31
N LEU A 6 -0.16 5.93 -24.05
CA LEU A 6 1.20 6.11 -24.57
C LEU A 6 2.28 5.40 -23.75
N VAL A 7 2.03 5.08 -22.49
CA VAL A 7 3.04 4.43 -21.65
C VAL A 7 3.02 2.92 -21.92
N PRO A 8 4.16 2.29 -22.24
CA PRO A 8 4.22 0.84 -22.41
C PRO A 8 3.80 0.11 -21.13
N ALA A 9 3.09 -1.01 -21.26
CA ALA A 9 2.70 -1.83 -20.11
C ALA A 9 3.92 -2.32 -19.31
N SER A 10 5.05 -2.55 -19.97
CA SER A 10 6.32 -2.92 -19.33
C SER A 10 6.87 -1.82 -18.40
N GLU A 11 6.72 -0.56 -18.81
CA GLU A 11 7.13 0.58 -17.99
C GLU A 11 6.18 0.73 -16.79
N LEU A 12 4.86 0.69 -17.01
CA LEU A 12 3.87 0.71 -15.93
C LEU A 12 4.11 -0.42 -14.93
N LEU A 13 4.44 -1.62 -15.41
CA LEU A 13 4.71 -2.78 -14.58
C LEU A 13 5.99 -2.59 -13.76
N SER A 14 7.07 -2.09 -14.37
CA SER A 14 8.32 -1.78 -13.68
C SER A 14 8.12 -0.74 -12.57
N GLN A 15 7.39 0.34 -12.86
CA GLN A 15 7.03 1.35 -11.87
C GLN A 15 6.18 0.77 -10.73
N THR A 16 5.26 -0.14 -11.05
CA THR A 16 4.41 -0.81 -10.05
C THR A 16 5.25 -1.70 -9.14
N ILE A 17 6.18 -2.49 -9.68
CA ILE A 17 7.10 -3.34 -8.90
C ILE A 17 7.91 -2.49 -7.91
N LEU A 18 8.47 -1.36 -8.37
CA LEU A 18 9.20 -0.44 -7.48
C LEU A 18 8.31 0.13 -6.38
N THR A 19 7.09 0.53 -6.73
CA THR A 19 6.14 1.08 -5.77
C THR A 19 5.74 0.04 -4.72
N VAL A 20 5.51 -1.21 -5.12
CA VAL A 20 5.24 -2.32 -4.18
C VAL A 20 6.44 -2.55 -3.26
N PHE A 21 7.65 -2.58 -3.80
CA PHE A 21 8.88 -2.77 -3.01
C PHE A 21 9.06 -1.68 -1.94
N ASP A 22 8.88 -0.41 -2.32
CA ASP A 22 8.91 0.70 -1.36
C ASP A 22 7.83 0.56 -0.28
N THR A 23 6.65 0.04 -0.65
CA THR A 23 5.53 -0.14 0.27
C THR A 23 5.82 -1.27 1.25
N VAL A 24 6.44 -2.37 0.81
CA VAL A 24 6.94 -3.45 1.69
C VAL A 24 7.90 -2.87 2.72
N HIS A 25 8.87 -2.06 2.27
CA HIS A 25 9.84 -1.46 3.18
C HIS A 25 9.19 -0.53 4.20
N ALA A 26 8.25 0.32 3.75
CA ALA A 26 7.48 1.19 4.64
C ALA A 26 6.66 0.39 5.65
N ALA A 27 6.03 -0.71 5.23
CA ALA A 27 5.20 -1.56 6.10
C ALA A 27 6.03 -2.21 7.20
N LYS A 28 7.19 -2.77 6.87
CA LYS A 28 8.13 -3.37 7.84
C LYS A 28 8.69 -2.36 8.85
N ALA A 29 8.66 -1.07 8.53
CA ALA A 29 9.13 -0.02 9.43
C ALA A 29 8.06 0.46 10.43
N VAL A 30 6.80 0.03 10.30
CA VAL A 30 5.72 0.43 11.21
C VAL A 30 5.77 -0.38 12.50
N ILE A 31 5.91 0.30 13.63
CA ILE A 31 6.04 -0.33 14.96
C ILE A 31 4.66 -0.65 15.58
N ILE A 32 3.63 0.08 15.19
CA ILE A 32 2.30 -0.04 15.80
C ILE A 32 1.43 -0.97 14.98
N GLN A 33 0.74 -1.90 15.65
CA GLN A 33 0.12 -3.05 14.98
C GLN A 33 1.10 -3.82 14.10
N ASP A 34 2.34 -3.99 14.59
CA ASP A 34 3.45 -4.65 13.88
C ASP A 34 3.03 -5.97 13.22
N ALA A 35 2.32 -6.86 13.93
CA ALA A 35 1.83 -8.12 13.36
C ALA A 35 0.95 -7.93 12.10
N ASN A 36 0.08 -6.92 12.08
CA ASN A 36 -0.78 -6.61 10.93
C ASN A 36 0.05 -6.06 9.76
N PHE A 37 1.02 -5.19 10.05
CA PHE A 37 1.91 -4.63 9.02
C PHE A 37 2.92 -5.65 8.49
N GLN A 38 3.37 -6.60 9.30
CA GLN A 38 4.16 -7.75 8.87
C GLN A 38 3.36 -8.65 7.93
N GLN A 39 2.13 -9.01 8.30
CA GLN A 39 1.26 -9.78 7.43
C GLN A 39 0.98 -9.04 6.11
N PHE A 40 0.75 -7.73 6.17
CA PHE A 40 0.58 -6.90 4.98
C PHE A 40 1.83 -6.90 4.10
N ALA A 41 3.02 -6.78 4.69
CA ALA A 41 4.29 -6.84 3.96
C ALA A 41 4.47 -8.19 3.24
N ILE A 42 4.12 -9.32 3.88
CA ILE A 42 4.16 -10.65 3.26
C ILE A 42 3.27 -10.71 2.02
N TYR A 43 2.03 -10.19 2.10
CA TYR A 43 1.15 -10.16 0.94
C TYR A 43 1.71 -9.30 -0.20
N LEU A 44 2.31 -8.15 0.10
CA LEU A 44 2.96 -7.31 -0.91
C LEU A 44 4.19 -7.96 -1.54
N GLU A 45 4.95 -8.75 -0.78
CA GLU A 45 6.05 -9.57 -1.31
C GLU A 45 5.53 -10.61 -2.30
N MET A 46 4.42 -11.29 -1.98
CA MET A 46 3.77 -12.21 -2.92
C MET A 46 3.32 -11.49 -4.21
N VAL A 47 2.72 -10.30 -4.09
CA VAL A 47 2.38 -9.46 -5.25
C VAL A 47 3.63 -9.12 -6.07
N THR A 48 4.74 -8.80 -5.40
CA THR A 48 6.02 -8.50 -6.09
C THR A 48 6.50 -9.69 -6.91
N VAL A 49 6.40 -10.92 -6.39
CA VAL A 49 6.76 -12.15 -7.13
C VAL A 49 5.91 -12.27 -8.39
N VAL A 50 4.58 -12.18 -8.26
CA VAL A 50 3.65 -12.28 -9.40
C VAL A 50 3.94 -11.21 -10.45
N LEU A 51 4.19 -9.96 -10.05
CA LEU A 51 4.49 -8.88 -10.98
C LEU A 51 5.85 -9.06 -11.69
N LYS A 52 6.85 -9.60 -11.01
CA LYS A 52 8.16 -9.93 -11.61
C LYS A 52 8.03 -11.06 -12.62
N GLU A 53 7.27 -12.11 -12.30
CA GLU A 53 6.98 -13.18 -13.25
C GLU A 53 6.24 -12.64 -14.47
N LEU A 54 5.22 -11.81 -14.25
CA LEU A 54 4.49 -11.11 -15.31
C LEU A 54 5.44 -10.29 -16.20
N ALA A 55 6.41 -9.59 -15.63
CA ALA A 55 7.38 -8.79 -16.38
C ALA A 55 8.33 -9.64 -17.25
N ASN A 56 8.57 -10.89 -16.86
CA ASN A 56 9.41 -11.82 -17.62
C ASN A 56 8.66 -12.51 -18.77
N LEU A 57 7.33 -12.46 -18.77
CA LEU A 57 6.52 -12.99 -19.85
C LEU A 57 6.52 -12.00 -21.03
N LYS A 58 6.55 -12.54 -22.26
CA LYS A 58 6.30 -11.75 -23.48
C LYS A 58 4.81 -11.43 -23.58
N ILE A 59 4.35 -10.45 -22.82
CA ILE A 59 2.94 -10.06 -22.81
C ILE A 59 2.70 -9.01 -23.89
N GLU A 60 1.59 -9.15 -24.61
CA GLU A 60 1.13 -8.15 -25.55
C GLU A 60 0.85 -6.82 -24.84
N ASP A 61 1.32 -5.72 -25.43
CA ASP A 61 1.11 -4.36 -24.93
C ASP A 61 -0.34 -3.89 -25.16
N SER A 62 -1.28 -4.54 -24.47
CA SER A 62 -2.70 -4.28 -24.61
C SER A 62 -3.18 -3.17 -23.67
N GLU A 63 -4.15 -2.37 -24.12
CA GLU A 63 -4.76 -1.32 -23.31
C GLU A 63 -5.37 -1.87 -22.00
N ARG A 64 -5.94 -3.08 -22.05
CA ARG A 64 -6.51 -3.74 -20.87
C ARG A 64 -5.44 -4.02 -19.81
N LEU A 65 -4.26 -4.48 -20.24
CA LEU A 65 -3.14 -4.70 -19.34
C LEU A 65 -2.64 -3.38 -18.73
N LYS A 66 -2.49 -2.33 -19.56
CA LYS A 66 -2.10 -0.99 -19.09
C LYS A 66 -3.04 -0.47 -18.03
N ILE A 67 -4.36 -0.56 -18.24
CA ILE A 67 -5.37 -0.16 -17.27
C ILE A 67 -5.28 -0.97 -15.98
N ALA A 68 -5.15 -2.31 -16.08
CA ALA A 68 -5.06 -3.17 -14.91
C ALA A 68 -3.82 -2.85 -14.05
N VAL A 69 -2.66 -2.70 -14.68
CA VAL A 69 -1.40 -2.36 -14.01
C VAL A 69 -1.44 -0.94 -13.43
N ALA A 70 -2.00 0.03 -14.15
CA ALA A 70 -2.15 1.40 -13.66
C ALA A 70 -3.08 1.48 -12.43
N ASN A 71 -4.20 0.74 -12.45
CA ASN A 71 -5.11 0.66 -11.31
C ASN A 71 -4.43 0.02 -10.10
N LEU A 72 -3.72 -1.09 -10.30
CA LEU A 72 -2.95 -1.72 -9.23
C LEU A 72 -1.93 -0.73 -8.64
N ASN A 73 -1.15 -0.05 -9.48
CA ASN A 73 -0.18 0.94 -9.02
C ASN A 73 -0.84 2.05 -8.18
N ARG A 74 -2.02 2.50 -8.58
CA ARG A 74 -2.79 3.51 -7.83
C ARG A 74 -3.14 3.00 -6.43
N GLU A 75 -3.68 1.80 -6.31
CA GLU A 75 -4.04 1.21 -5.01
C GLU A 75 -2.80 0.99 -4.13
N ILE A 76 -1.68 0.55 -4.71
CA ILE A 76 -0.42 0.41 -3.97
C ILE A 76 0.10 1.77 -3.49
N LYS A 77 -0.01 2.83 -4.28
CA LYS A 77 0.36 4.19 -3.84
C LYS A 77 -0.50 4.68 -2.68
N VAL A 78 -1.81 4.39 -2.70
CA VAL A 78 -2.70 4.70 -1.57
C VAL A 78 -2.27 3.92 -0.32
N ALA A 79 -1.99 2.62 -0.46
CA ALA A 79 -1.54 1.79 0.64
C ALA A 79 -0.18 2.26 1.20
N LYS A 80 0.76 2.68 0.34
CA LYS A 80 2.04 3.30 0.74
C LYS A 80 1.83 4.54 1.58
N GLN A 81 0.95 5.43 1.13
CA GLN A 81 0.65 6.67 1.85
C GLN A 81 0.10 6.36 3.24
N LEU A 82 -0.90 5.49 3.35
CA LEU A 82 -1.49 5.08 4.63
C LEU A 82 -0.44 4.44 5.55
N THR A 83 0.40 3.57 4.99
CA THR A 83 1.48 2.91 5.72
C THR A 83 2.47 3.92 6.30
N VAL A 84 2.91 4.90 5.49
CA VAL A 84 3.80 5.97 5.94
C VAL A 84 3.14 6.83 7.02
N GLU A 85 1.85 7.09 6.91
CA GLU A 85 1.10 7.81 7.94
C GLU A 85 0.99 7.04 9.25
N CYS A 86 0.79 5.72 9.18
CA CYS A 86 0.83 4.85 10.34
C CYS A 86 2.24 4.74 10.94
N GLY A 87 3.30 4.82 10.15
CA GLY A 87 4.67 4.88 10.65
C GLY A 87 4.99 6.14 11.46
N LYS A 88 4.21 7.23 11.32
CA LYS A 88 4.42 8.49 12.04
C LYS A 88 3.92 8.36 13.49
N ARG A 89 4.86 8.07 14.41
CA ARG A 89 4.62 7.95 15.86
C ARG A 89 3.70 9.04 16.43
N ASN A 90 3.86 10.30 16.03
CA ASN A 90 3.05 11.41 16.55
C ASN A 90 1.57 11.32 16.14
N LYS A 91 1.25 10.89 14.91
CA LYS A 91 -0.14 10.76 14.44
C LYS A 91 -0.85 9.60 15.12
N ILE A 92 -0.19 8.46 15.26
CA ILE A 92 -0.79 7.32 15.95
C ILE A 92 -0.89 7.56 17.45
N TYR A 93 0.14 8.13 18.08
CA TYR A 93 0.10 8.49 19.50
C TYR A 93 -1.13 9.36 19.80
N LEU A 94 -1.38 10.38 18.98
CA LEU A 94 -2.57 11.23 19.10
C LEU A 94 -3.86 10.44 18.91
N LEU A 95 -3.96 9.58 17.89
CA LEU A 95 -5.16 8.78 17.64
C LEU A 95 -5.48 7.81 18.79
N VAL A 96 -4.47 7.08 19.28
CA VAL A 96 -4.61 6.13 20.39
C VAL A 96 -5.02 6.85 21.66
N ASN A 97 -4.40 8.00 21.97
CA ASN A 97 -4.80 8.80 23.12
C ASN A 97 -6.23 9.34 22.98
N CYS A 98 -6.64 9.83 21.81
CA CYS A 98 -8.01 10.28 21.58
C CYS A 98 -9.02 9.15 21.77
N GLN A 99 -8.75 7.95 21.24
CA GLN A 99 -9.61 6.79 21.44
C GLN A 99 -9.69 6.36 22.91
N ARG A 100 -8.56 6.40 23.65
CA ARG A 100 -8.55 6.11 25.08
C ARG A 100 -9.40 7.12 25.86
N ILE A 101 -9.18 8.42 25.64
CA ILE A 101 -9.95 9.48 26.29
C ILE A 101 -11.45 9.35 25.98
N SER A 102 -11.82 9.05 24.73
CA SER A 102 -13.23 8.85 24.36
C SER A 102 -13.88 7.69 25.12
N LYS A 103 -13.16 6.56 25.28
CA LYS A 103 -13.65 5.42 26.07
C LYS A 103 -13.79 5.77 27.56
N ASP A 104 -12.82 6.49 28.12
CA ASP A 104 -12.86 6.92 29.52
C ASP A 104 -14.08 7.84 29.76
N LEU A 105 -14.36 8.77 28.84
CA LEU A 105 -15.53 9.65 28.89
C LEU A 105 -16.86 8.89 28.75
N GLU A 106 -16.92 7.83 27.92
CA GLU A 106 -18.09 6.98 27.79
C GLU A 106 -18.38 6.20 29.08
N CYS A 107 -17.33 5.73 29.78
CA CYS A 107 -17.49 5.10 31.09
C CYS A 107 -18.06 6.08 32.13
N ILE A 108 -17.53 7.31 32.20
CA ILE A 108 -18.02 8.34 33.13
C ILE A 108 -19.49 8.71 32.86
N LYS A 109 -19.95 8.65 31.61
CA LYS A 109 -21.34 8.95 31.25
C LYS A 109 -22.35 7.83 31.57
N ARG A 110 -21.88 6.62 31.89
CA ARG A 110 -22.74 5.45 32.15
C ARG A 110 -23.01 5.22 33.65
N ASP A 111 -22.35 5.95 34.53
CA ASP A 111 -22.64 6.05 35.97
C ASP A 111 -23.53 7.28 36.27
#